data_AF-A0AAE6Y7Y9-F1
#
_entry.id   AF-A0AAE6Y7Y9-F1
#
_cell.length_a   1.000
_cell.length_b   1.000
_cell.length_c   1.000
_cell.angle_alpha   90.00
_cell.angle_beta   90.00
_cell.angle_gamma   90.00
#
_symmetry.space_group_name_H-M   'P 1'
#
loop_
_entity.id
_entity.type
_entity.pdbx_description
1 polymer ?
#
loop_
_entity_poly.entity_id
_entity_poly.type
_entity_poly.pdbx_seq_one_letter_code
_entity_poly.pdbx_strand_id
1 'polypeptide(L)'
;MVVVATPAAAASCTATALETVIIRSTTSTGGTALAQLNKGQTASASCTMYYGSAEYEKCDIVSKRWVKVTRSGVTGYVVGTCVTIKQS
;
A
#
# COMPACT_ATOMS: atom_id res chain seq x y z
N MET A 1 -27.33 -17.63 23.19
CA MET A 1 -25.87 -17.76 22.92
C MET A 1 -25.53 -16.76 21.84
N VAL A 2 -24.94 -15.61 22.21
CA VAL A 2 -24.58 -14.56 21.26
C VAL A 2 -23.31 -15.02 20.55
N VAL A 3 -23.43 -15.38 19.28
CA VAL A 3 -22.27 -15.62 18.41
C VAL A 3 -21.64 -14.25 18.17
N VAL A 4 -20.63 -13.92 18.97
CA VAL A 4 -19.75 -12.79 18.68
C VAL A 4 -18.96 -13.22 17.45
N ALA A 5 -19.34 -12.74 16.27
CA ALA A 5 -18.52 -12.85 15.09
C ALA A 5 -17.20 -12.13 15.40
N THR A 6 -16.16 -12.89 15.73
CA THR A 6 -14.79 -12.40 15.67
C THR A 6 -14.63 -11.79 14.27
N PRO A 7 -14.24 -10.51 14.13
CA PRO A 7 -13.97 -9.98 12.82
C PRO A 7 -12.94 -10.91 12.19
N ALA A 8 -13.31 -11.55 11.08
CA ALA A 8 -12.38 -12.34 10.28
C ALA A 8 -11.12 -11.48 10.18
N ALA A 9 -10.02 -11.95 10.78
CA ALA A 9 -8.79 -11.20 10.86
C ALA A 9 -8.50 -10.74 9.43
N ALA A 10 -8.71 -9.46 9.15
CA ALA A 10 -8.49 -8.93 7.82
C ALA A 10 -7.05 -9.25 7.54
N ALA A 11 -6.79 -10.12 6.56
CA ALA A 11 -5.46 -10.63 6.30
C ALA A 11 -4.48 -9.46 6.36
N SER A 12 -3.60 -9.47 7.37
CA SER A 12 -2.65 -8.40 7.54
C SER A 12 -1.56 -8.65 6.52
N CYS A 13 -1.47 -7.75 5.56
CA CYS A 13 -0.36 -7.76 4.64
C CYS A 13 0.68 -6.78 5.16
N THR A 14 1.94 -7.08 4.90
CA THR A 14 3.03 -6.14 5.13
C THR A 14 3.60 -5.76 3.77
N ALA A 15 3.63 -4.47 3.48
CA ALA A 15 4.30 -3.94 2.31
C ALA A 15 5.73 -3.57 2.67
N THR A 16 6.70 -4.15 1.98
CA THR A 16 8.12 -3.79 2.08
C THR A 16 8.52 -2.98 0.86
N ALA A 17 9.08 -1.78 1.07
CA ALA A 17 9.54 -0.93 -0.03
C ALA A 17 10.84 -1.43 -0.66
N LEU A 18 10.83 -1.64 -1.98
CA LEU A 18 12.01 -1.97 -2.80
C LEU A 18 12.84 -0.73 -3.15
N GLU A 19 12.18 0.42 -3.29
CA GLU A 19 12.76 1.75 -3.44
C GLU A 19 12.02 2.76 -2.56
N THR A 20 12.54 3.98 -2.44
CA THR A 20 11.84 5.04 -1.69
C THR A 20 10.56 5.45 -2.43
N VAL A 21 9.41 5.20 -1.81
CA VAL A 21 8.08 5.49 -2.35
C VAL A 21 7.32 6.46 -1.46
N ILE A 22 6.47 7.28 -2.06
CA ILE A 22 5.61 8.22 -1.34
C ILE A 22 4.25 7.58 -1.10
N ILE A 23 3.79 7.65 0.15
CA ILE A 23 2.41 7.33 0.53
C ILE A 23 1.56 8.53 0.14
N ARG A 24 0.67 8.31 -0.82
CA ARG A 24 -0.21 9.35 -1.37
C ARG A 24 -1.63 9.21 -0.86
N SER A 25 -2.39 10.30 -0.86
CA SER A 25 -3.80 10.27 -0.44
C SER A 25 -4.69 9.48 -1.40
N THR A 26 -4.32 9.39 -2.67
CA THR A 26 -5.08 8.73 -3.74
C THR A 26 -4.19 7.80 -4.58
N THR A 27 -4.82 6.94 -5.37
CA THR A 27 -4.17 6.01 -6.33
C THR A 27 -3.68 6.73 -7.59
N SER A 28 -2.98 7.84 -7.41
CA SER A 28 -2.44 8.67 -8.49
C SER A 28 -1.12 9.29 -8.07
N THR A 29 -0.18 9.42 -9.02
CA THR A 29 1.10 10.12 -8.81
C THR A 29 0.95 11.62 -8.58
N GLY A 30 -0.22 12.19 -8.89
CA GLY A 30 -0.58 13.56 -8.55
C GLY A 30 -1.23 13.72 -7.17
N GLY A 31 -1.51 12.63 -6.46
CA GLY A 31 -2.12 12.67 -5.12
C GLY A 31 -1.19 13.30 -4.09
N THR A 32 -1.75 13.99 -3.09
CA THR A 32 -1.01 14.65 -2.02
C THR A 32 -0.08 13.67 -1.31
N ALA A 33 1.19 14.05 -1.12
CA ALA A 33 2.14 13.27 -0.33
C ALA A 33 1.77 13.35 1.15
N LEU A 34 1.41 12.22 1.75
CA LEU A 34 1.05 12.13 3.17
C LEU A 34 2.24 11.68 4.02
N ALA A 35 3.03 10.74 3.51
CA ALA A 35 4.20 10.18 4.17
C ALA A 35 5.11 9.52 3.11
N GLN A 36 6.23 8.94 3.53
CA GLN A 36 7.07 8.11 2.65
C GLN A 36 7.46 6.79 3.30
N LEU A 37 7.72 5.80 2.44
CA LEU A 37 8.35 4.53 2.77
C LEU A 37 9.73 4.51 2.13
N ASN A 38 10.79 4.60 2.92
CA ASN A 38 12.15 4.46 2.41
C ASN A 38 12.43 3.00 2.02
N LYS A 39 13.39 2.80 1.10
CA LYS A 39 13.87 1.45 0.73
C LYS A 39 14.16 0.59 1.96
N GLY A 40 13.66 -0.65 1.96
CA GLY A 40 13.81 -1.61 3.03
C GLY A 40 12.88 -1.40 4.23
N GLN A 41 12.12 -0.30 4.27
CA GLN A 41 11.11 -0.10 5.31
C GLN A 41 9.84 -0.89 5.02
N THR A 42 9.15 -1.27 6.09
CA THR A 42 7.85 -1.94 6.02
C THR A 42 6.72 -1.05 6.52
N ALA A 43 5.52 -1.32 6.03
CA ALA A 43 4.28 -0.76 6.54
C ALA A 43 3.18 -1.82 6.52
N SER A 44 2.22 -1.67 7.43
CA SER A 44 0.99 -2.43 7.39
C SER A 44 0.26 -2.11 6.09
N ALA A 45 -0.21 -3.13 5.40
CA ALA A 45 -0.85 -3.03 4.10
C ALA A 45 -2.17 -3.78 4.09
N SER A 46 -3.11 -3.30 3.29
CA SER A 46 -4.26 -4.11 2.90
C SER A 46 -3.77 -5.16 1.90
N CYS A 47 -4.19 -6.42 2.05
CA CYS A 47 -3.95 -7.46 1.04
C CYS A 47 -4.72 -7.23 -0.27
N THR A 48 -5.44 -6.12 -0.37
CA THR A 48 -6.18 -5.69 -1.56
C THR A 48 -5.32 -4.79 -2.43
N MET A 49 -5.21 -5.14 -3.71
CA MET A 49 -4.64 -4.27 -4.73
C MET A 49 -5.70 -3.32 -5.27
N TYR A 50 -5.32 -2.06 -5.43
CA TYR A 50 -6.12 -1.00 -6.02
C TYR A 50 -5.58 -0.64 -7.40
N TYR A 51 -6.43 -0.08 -8.26
CA TYR A 51 -6.03 0.37 -9.59
C TYR A 51 -6.26 1.88 -9.72
N GLY A 52 -5.22 2.60 -10.12
CA GLY A 52 -5.29 4.02 -10.43
C GLY A 52 -5.94 4.28 -11.78
N SER A 53 -6.39 5.52 -12.00
CA SER A 53 -6.95 5.95 -13.30
C SER A 53 -5.88 6.13 -14.37
N ALA A 54 -4.65 6.48 -13.98
CA ALA A 54 -3.51 6.67 -14.87
C ALA A 54 -2.43 5.61 -14.64
N GLU A 55 -1.74 5.26 -15.71
CA GLU A 55 -0.51 4.45 -15.66
C GLU A 55 0.63 5.31 -15.14
N TYR A 56 1.50 4.71 -14.35
CA TYR A 56 2.74 5.32 -13.93
C TYR A 56 3.89 4.37 -14.29
N GLU A 57 5.05 4.92 -14.61
CA GLU A 57 6.29 4.16 -14.76
C GLU A 57 7.12 4.33 -13.49
N LYS A 58 7.27 3.25 -12.71
CA LYS A 58 8.05 3.25 -11.46
C LYS A 58 8.66 1.89 -11.20
N CYS A 59 9.90 1.89 -10.68
CA CYS A 59 10.79 0.73 -10.59
C CYS A 59 10.80 -0.08 -11.91
N ASP A 60 11.03 0.64 -13.02
CA ASP A 60 11.14 0.11 -14.39
C ASP A 60 9.91 -0.68 -14.88
N ILE A 61 8.74 -0.45 -14.27
CA ILE A 61 7.49 -1.12 -14.63
C ILE A 61 6.38 -0.07 -14.83
N VAL A 62 5.71 -0.14 -15.97
CA VAL A 62 4.45 0.58 -16.20
C VAL A 62 3.32 -0.17 -15.53
N SER A 63 2.63 0.47 -14.58
CA SER A 63 1.51 -0.16 -13.88
C SER A 63 0.45 0.84 -13.46
N LYS A 64 -0.75 0.30 -13.20
CA LYS A 64 -1.84 1.00 -12.52
C LYS A 64 -1.99 0.53 -11.07
N ARG A 65 -1.16 -0.40 -10.60
CA ARG A 65 -1.38 -1.08 -9.31
C ARG A 65 -0.97 -0.20 -8.13
N TRP A 66 -1.81 -0.11 -7.12
CA TRP A 66 -1.55 0.60 -5.88
C TRP A 66 -1.86 -0.31 -4.70
N VAL A 67 -1.13 -0.11 -3.61
CA VAL A 67 -1.37 -0.82 -2.36
C VAL A 67 -1.73 0.21 -1.31
N LYS A 68 -2.82 -0.04 -0.59
CA LYS A 68 -3.17 0.76 0.57
C LYS A 68 -2.29 0.36 1.74
N VAL A 69 -1.56 1.33 2.30
CA VAL A 69 -0.65 1.13 3.43
C VAL A 69 -0.96 2.11 4.55
N THR A 70 -0.70 1.67 5.77
CA THR A 70 -0.80 2.48 6.99
C THR A 70 0.56 2.48 7.68
N ARG A 71 1.13 3.67 7.85
CA ARG A 71 2.39 3.89 8.56
C ARG A 71 2.19 4.96 9.61
N SER A 72 2.51 4.65 10.86
CA SER A 72 2.48 5.62 11.98
C SER A 72 1.16 6.38 12.08
N GLY A 73 0.02 5.71 11.86
CA GLY A 73 -1.32 6.31 11.87
C GLY A 73 -1.75 7.00 10.57
N VAL A 74 -0.84 7.21 9.62
CA VAL A 74 -1.15 7.77 8.30
C VAL A 74 -1.50 6.64 7.34
N THR A 75 -2.71 6.68 6.78
CA THR A 75 -3.18 5.71 5.77
C THR A 75 -3.21 6.37 4.40
N GLY A 76 -2.62 5.70 3.40
CA GLY A 76 -2.65 6.16 2.03
C GLY A 76 -2.31 5.04 1.05
N TYR A 77 -1.90 5.40 -0.16
CA TYR A 77 -1.63 4.50 -1.26
C TYR A 77 -0.18 4.64 -1.71
N VAL A 78 0.50 3.51 -1.88
CA VAL A 78 1.84 3.44 -2.46
C VAL A 78 1.80 2.70 -3.77
N VAL A 79 2.82 3.00 -4.56
CA VAL A 79 3.11 2.43 -5.86
C VAL A 79 3.33 0.92 -5.72
N GLY A 80 2.39 0.11 -6.24
CA GLY A 80 2.38 -1.34 -6.03
C GLY A 80 3.56 -2.08 -6.66
N THR A 81 4.17 -1.54 -7.71
CA THR A 81 5.36 -2.12 -8.34
C THR A 81 6.60 -2.02 -7.45
N CYS A 82 6.66 -0.99 -6.61
CA CYS A 82 7.84 -0.67 -5.80
C CYS A 82 7.74 -1.18 -4.37
N VAL A 83 6.75 -2.03 -4.10
CA VAL A 83 6.59 -2.69 -2.81
C VAL A 83 6.34 -4.17 -3.00
N THR A 84 6.91 -4.98 -2.13
CA THR A 84 6.61 -6.41 -2.04
C THR A 84 5.57 -6.61 -0.95
N ILE A 85 4.48 -7.31 -1.27
CA ILE A 85 3.44 -7.64 -0.31
C ILE A 85 3.68 -9.04 0.22
N LYS A 86 3.82 -9.16 1.55
CA LYS A 86 3.86 -10.44 2.23
C LYS A 86 2.65 -10.56 3.15
N GLN A 87 1.87 -11.62 2.97
CA GLN A 87 0.80 -11.97 3.89
C GLN A 87 1.43 -12.56 5.17
N SER A 88 1.01 -12.07 6.33
CA SER A 88 1.42 -12.59 7.65
C SER A 88 0.38 -13.53 8.22
#